data_AF-A0A4Q2XV47-F1
#
_entry.id   AF-A0A4Q2XV47-F1
#
_cell.length_a   1.000
_cell.length_b   1.000
_cell.length_c   1.000
_cell.angle_alpha   90.00
_cell.angle_beta   90.00
_cell.angle_gamma   90.00
#
_symmetry.space_group_name_H-M   'P 1'
#
loop_
_entity.id
_entity.type
_entity.pdbx_description
1 polymer ?
#
loop_
_entity_poly.entity_id
_entity_poly.type
_entity_poly.pdbx_seq_one_letter_code
_entity_poly.pdbx_strand_id
1 'polypeptide(L)'
;MPPDGGLLIGGNFSGVGNRGGMNFAKLGKDELVSEVEAIGGAKVRWTTGGALTEMHSTTFEFSTNEGTSWSNLGEGTRVAGGWGLQGISLPPSGLLRARGTQILTSRVSASQTIEAAPFTRRDFTSLEAWRDEHFDDAFDSSVDLLDADHDGLKNLVEFALGLPPHSDSSGMLPPWIQSGDHYTMGFTRPAGAANITYSAEWSETMRDDDWHPAEDLSAGDAKSFRVPVGTEERKFFRLRVANP
;
A
#
# COMPACT_ATOMS: atom_id res chain seq x y z
N MET A 1 11.28 -2.05 29.61
CA MET A 1 11.74 -1.66 28.25
C MET A 1 10.90 -2.47 27.27
N PRO A 2 10.40 -1.88 26.17
CA PRO A 2 9.82 -2.69 25.10
C PRO A 2 10.90 -3.68 24.62
N PRO A 3 10.58 -4.96 24.34
CA PRO A 3 11.55 -5.84 23.71
C PRO A 3 12.00 -5.21 22.39
N ASP A 4 13.31 -5.14 22.17
CA ASP A 4 13.98 -4.30 21.16
C ASP A 4 13.68 -4.66 19.68
N GLY A 5 12.59 -5.38 19.37
CA GLY A 5 12.20 -5.75 18.01
C GLY A 5 13.27 -6.56 17.27
N GLY A 6 14.14 -7.26 18.00
CA GLY A 6 15.25 -8.00 17.40
C GLY A 6 14.78 -9.29 16.73
N LEU A 7 15.22 -9.50 15.49
CA LEU A 7 14.94 -10.72 14.74
C LEU A 7 15.74 -11.90 15.30
N LEU A 8 15.05 -12.96 15.71
CA LEU A 8 15.68 -14.23 16.05
C LEU A 8 15.67 -15.15 14.82
N ILE A 9 16.85 -15.61 14.44
CA ILE A 9 17.05 -16.60 13.39
C ILE A 9 17.53 -17.89 14.06
N GLY A 10 16.82 -19.00 13.83
CA GLY A 10 17.16 -20.31 14.38
C GLY A 10 17.17 -21.38 13.30
N GLY A 11 18.22 -22.19 13.21
CA GLY A 11 18.36 -23.22 12.17
C GLY A 11 19.78 -23.78 12.08
N ASN A 12 20.02 -24.76 11.22
CA ASN A 12 21.37 -25.34 11.07
C ASN A 12 22.24 -24.45 10.16
N PHE A 13 22.99 -23.52 10.76
CA PHE A 13 23.95 -22.67 10.07
C PHE A 13 25.29 -22.63 10.80
N SER A 14 26.38 -22.46 10.05
CA SER A 14 27.75 -22.38 10.58
C SER A 14 28.16 -20.97 11.02
N GLY A 15 27.34 -19.95 10.76
CA GLY A 15 27.51 -18.58 11.21
C GLY A 15 26.46 -17.62 10.62
N VAL A 16 26.37 -16.40 11.18
CA VAL A 16 25.55 -15.29 10.65
C VAL A 16 26.43 -14.02 10.63
N GLY A 17 26.73 -13.50 9.43
CA GLY A 17 27.71 -12.43 9.25
C GLY A 17 29.12 -12.83 9.75
N ASN A 18 29.87 -11.88 10.35
CA ASN A 18 31.17 -12.14 11.00
C ASN A 18 31.06 -12.78 12.40
N ARG A 19 29.89 -13.28 12.80
CA ARG A 19 29.67 -13.85 14.14
C ARG A 19 29.58 -15.38 14.05
N GLY A 20 30.53 -16.04 14.71
CA GLY A 20 30.50 -17.49 14.94
C GLY A 20 29.45 -17.85 15.98
N GLY A 21 28.48 -18.67 15.59
CA GLY A 21 27.44 -19.20 16.48
C GLY A 21 26.69 -20.31 15.77
N MET A 22 26.60 -21.49 16.39
CA MET A 22 25.80 -22.59 15.88
C MET A 22 24.36 -22.44 16.39
N ASN A 23 23.39 -22.56 15.49
CA ASN A 23 21.96 -22.78 15.74
C ASN A 23 21.06 -21.57 16.06
N PHE A 24 21.55 -20.50 16.67
CA PHE A 24 20.76 -19.28 16.92
C PHE A 24 21.58 -18.01 16.78
N ALA A 25 20.99 -16.98 16.15
CA ALA A 25 21.59 -15.66 16.02
C ALA A 25 20.52 -14.58 16.13
N LYS A 26 20.84 -13.49 16.84
CA LYS A 26 20.05 -12.24 16.84
C LYS A 26 20.70 -11.30 15.83
N LEU A 27 19.96 -10.94 14.77
CA LEU A 27 20.46 -10.02 13.75
C LEU A 27 20.16 -8.56 14.16
N GLY A 28 21.09 -7.66 13.84
CA GLY A 28 20.94 -6.22 14.10
C GLY A 28 19.94 -5.58 13.13
N LYS A 29 19.30 -4.49 13.56
CA LYS A 29 18.16 -3.84 12.89
C LYS A 29 18.53 -3.09 11.59
N ASP A 30 19.81 -2.98 11.25
CA ASP A 30 20.29 -2.01 10.25
C ASP A 30 20.31 -2.51 8.78
N GLU A 31 19.93 -3.76 8.49
CA GLU A 31 19.88 -4.32 7.12
C GLU A 31 18.59 -5.11 6.78
N LEU A 32 17.55 -5.03 7.63
CA LEU A 32 16.34 -5.84 7.51
C LEU A 32 15.08 -4.99 7.60
N VAL A 33 14.08 -5.33 6.79
CA VAL A 33 12.70 -4.88 6.98
C VAL A 33 11.90 -6.06 7.50
N SER A 34 11.32 -5.91 8.68
CA SER A 34 10.50 -6.93 9.35
C SER A 34 9.50 -6.14 10.20
N GLU A 35 8.26 -6.07 9.74
CA GLU A 35 7.19 -5.33 10.42
C GLU A 35 5.87 -6.09 10.33
N VAL A 36 5.27 -6.38 11.48
CA VAL A 36 3.97 -7.05 11.57
C VAL A 36 2.87 -6.09 12.04
N GLU A 37 1.76 -6.05 11.31
CA GLU A 37 0.63 -5.16 11.57
C GLU A 37 -0.70 -5.93 11.64
N ALA A 38 -1.64 -5.41 12.44
CA ALA A 38 -3.02 -5.88 12.52
C ALA A 38 -3.99 -4.77 12.07
N ILE A 39 -4.88 -5.10 11.14
CA ILE A 39 -5.65 -4.11 10.39
C ILE A 39 -7.13 -4.52 10.35
N GLY A 40 -8.02 -3.58 10.67
CA GLY A 40 -9.47 -3.77 10.68
C GLY A 40 -9.99 -4.85 11.64
N GLY A 41 -9.12 -5.36 12.52
CA GLY A 41 -9.42 -6.50 13.40
C GLY A 41 -9.58 -7.86 12.69
N ALA A 42 -9.38 -7.91 11.37
CA ALA A 42 -9.65 -9.08 10.54
C ALA A 42 -8.54 -9.45 9.56
N LYS A 43 -7.49 -8.62 9.47
CA LYS A 43 -6.31 -8.88 8.66
C LYS A 43 -5.03 -8.67 9.44
N VAL A 44 -4.00 -9.44 9.09
CA VAL A 44 -2.61 -9.20 9.50
C VAL A 44 -1.72 -9.16 8.28
N ARG A 45 -0.68 -8.33 8.36
CA ARG A 45 0.37 -8.24 7.34
C ARG A 45 1.72 -8.38 8.01
N TRP A 46 2.63 -9.05 7.34
CA TRP A 46 4.04 -9.06 7.66
C TRP A 46 4.83 -8.56 6.45
N THR A 47 5.39 -7.37 6.58
CA THR A 47 6.28 -6.76 5.57
C THR A 47 7.70 -7.27 5.82
N THR A 48 8.30 -7.85 4.79
CA THR A 48 9.65 -8.43 4.85
C THR A 48 10.54 -7.88 3.74
N GLY A 49 11.80 -7.56 4.03
CA GLY A 49 12.75 -7.05 3.04
C GLY A 49 14.20 -7.04 3.52
N GLY A 50 15.11 -6.60 2.65
CA GLY A 50 16.56 -6.63 2.92
C GLY A 50 17.12 -8.06 2.87
N ALA A 51 18.00 -8.40 3.82
CA ALA A 51 18.61 -9.74 3.88
C ALA A 51 17.64 -10.86 4.34
N LEU A 52 16.36 -10.55 4.60
CA LEU A 52 15.28 -11.54 4.69
C LEU A 52 14.87 -11.99 3.29
N THR A 53 15.72 -12.77 2.63
CA THR A 53 15.40 -13.28 1.28
C THR A 53 14.52 -14.53 1.37
N GLU A 54 13.34 -14.41 0.73
CA GLU A 54 12.40 -15.47 0.34
C GLU A 54 12.09 -16.55 1.39
N MET A 55 11.19 -16.20 2.33
CA MET A 55 10.56 -17.22 3.18
C MET A 55 9.71 -18.17 2.33
N HIS A 56 9.71 -19.45 2.62
CA HIS A 56 8.88 -20.45 1.95
C HIS A 56 7.44 -20.45 2.49
N SER A 57 7.26 -20.26 3.80
CA SER A 57 5.94 -20.17 4.43
C SER A 57 5.97 -19.26 5.65
N THR A 58 4.79 -18.75 6.02
CA THR A 58 4.58 -17.94 7.21
C THR A 58 3.38 -18.44 8.01
N THR A 59 3.45 -18.39 9.33
CA THR A 59 2.29 -18.56 10.22
C THR A 59 2.14 -17.35 11.15
N PHE A 60 0.91 -16.97 11.45
CA PHE A 60 0.58 -15.87 12.35
C PHE A 60 -0.01 -16.37 13.67
N GLU A 61 0.33 -15.68 14.76
CA GLU A 61 -0.17 -15.95 16.10
C GLU A 61 -0.34 -14.64 16.88
N PHE A 62 -1.25 -14.61 17.85
CA PHE A 62 -1.40 -13.46 18.76
C PHE A 62 -1.33 -13.86 20.23
N SER A 63 -1.06 -12.88 21.10
CA SER A 63 -1.09 -13.03 22.54
C SER A 63 -1.74 -11.81 23.20
N THR A 64 -2.61 -12.04 24.18
CA THR A 64 -3.24 -11.00 25.02
C THR A 64 -2.67 -10.96 26.43
N ASN A 65 -1.68 -11.79 26.73
CA ASN A 65 -1.07 -11.94 28.05
C ASN A 65 0.47 -11.81 27.98
N GLU A 66 0.91 -10.78 27.26
CA GLU A 66 2.33 -10.38 27.17
C GLU A 66 3.26 -11.52 26.70
N GLY A 67 2.75 -12.41 25.85
CA GLY A 67 3.52 -13.51 25.27
C GLY A 67 3.60 -14.77 26.12
N THR A 68 2.87 -14.83 27.25
CA THR A 68 2.80 -16.03 28.11
C THR A 68 2.16 -17.20 27.38
N SER A 69 1.09 -16.95 26.62
CA SER A 69 0.49 -17.93 25.71
C SER A 69 0.20 -17.31 24.36
N TRP A 70 0.21 -18.14 23.32
CA TRP A 70 -0.01 -17.74 21.94
C TRP A 70 -1.16 -18.53 21.32
N SER A 71 -2.02 -17.82 20.61
CA SER A 71 -3.15 -18.39 19.86
C SER A 71 -2.83 -18.34 18.37
N ASN A 72 -2.99 -19.46 17.67
CA ASN A 72 -2.74 -19.55 16.24
C ASN A 72 -3.85 -18.83 15.45
N LEU A 73 -3.45 -18.00 14.48
CA LEU A 73 -4.36 -17.32 13.55
C LEU A 73 -4.45 -18.07 12.22
N GLY A 74 -3.36 -18.67 11.75
CA GLY A 74 -3.32 -19.49 10.54
C GLY A 74 -2.03 -19.32 9.74
N GLU A 75 -1.99 -19.96 8.57
CA GLU A 75 -0.93 -19.80 7.58
C GLU A 75 -1.15 -18.53 6.76
N GLY A 76 -0.08 -17.77 6.54
CA GLY A 76 -0.10 -16.61 5.66
C GLY A 76 0.00 -16.99 4.19
N THR A 77 -0.56 -16.16 3.32
CA THR A 77 -0.39 -16.19 1.87
C THR A 77 0.54 -15.07 1.42
N ARG A 78 1.13 -15.21 0.22
CA ARG A 78 1.94 -14.15 -0.38
C ARG A 78 1.06 -12.95 -0.72
N VAL A 79 1.55 -11.77 -0.36
CA VAL A 79 0.99 -10.46 -0.75
C VAL A 79 2.13 -9.56 -1.20
N ALA A 80 1.82 -8.43 -1.84
CA ALA A 80 2.84 -7.44 -2.20
C ALA A 80 3.71 -7.08 -0.98
N GLY A 81 5.05 -7.17 -1.13
CA GLY A 81 5.99 -6.82 -0.07
C GLY A 81 6.08 -7.78 1.14
N GLY A 82 5.42 -8.95 1.12
CA GLY A 82 5.56 -9.92 2.21
C GLY A 82 4.50 -11.01 2.27
N TRP A 83 3.89 -11.17 3.46
CA TRP A 83 2.85 -12.17 3.75
C TRP A 83 1.64 -11.54 4.44
N GLY A 84 0.45 -12.07 4.16
CA GLY A 84 -0.79 -11.62 4.79
C GLY A 84 -1.68 -12.77 5.19
N LEU A 85 -2.62 -12.51 6.09
CA LEU A 85 -3.72 -13.42 6.42
C LEU A 85 -4.98 -12.59 6.70
N GLN A 86 -6.11 -13.05 6.17
CA GLN A 86 -7.42 -12.41 6.26
C GLN A 86 -8.49 -13.36 6.78
N GLY A 87 -9.67 -12.82 7.13
CA GLY A 87 -10.79 -13.61 7.65
C GLY A 87 -10.57 -14.11 9.08
N ILE A 88 -9.71 -13.43 9.83
CA ILE A 88 -9.38 -13.76 11.23
C ILE A 88 -10.14 -12.84 12.20
N SER A 89 -10.05 -13.14 13.49
CA SER A 89 -10.56 -12.26 14.55
C SER A 89 -9.41 -11.87 15.47
N LEU A 90 -9.15 -10.58 15.58
CA LEU A 90 -8.08 -10.02 16.39
C LEU A 90 -8.63 -9.18 17.55
N PRO A 91 -8.01 -9.27 18.74
CA PRO A 91 -8.30 -8.34 19.82
C PRO A 91 -7.85 -6.91 19.44
N PRO A 92 -8.33 -5.86 20.14
CA PRO A 92 -7.95 -4.48 19.87
C PRO A 92 -6.45 -4.20 19.99
N SER A 93 -5.76 -4.95 20.85
CA SER A 93 -4.32 -4.86 21.05
C SER A 93 -3.77 -6.16 21.63
N GLY A 94 -2.45 -6.30 21.60
CA GLY A 94 -1.73 -7.44 22.15
C GLY A 94 -0.32 -7.54 21.58
N LEU A 95 0.23 -8.74 21.56
CA LEU A 95 1.40 -9.07 20.75
C LEU A 95 0.93 -9.83 19.51
N LEU A 96 1.53 -9.49 18.37
CA LEU A 96 1.36 -10.21 17.12
C LEU A 96 2.71 -10.82 16.75
N ARG A 97 2.69 -12.07 16.30
CA ARG A 97 3.90 -12.80 15.91
C ARG A 97 3.73 -13.39 14.53
N ALA A 98 4.71 -13.14 13.68
CA ALA A 98 4.90 -13.82 12.42
C ALA A 98 6.08 -14.79 12.52
N ARG A 99 5.90 -16.00 11.99
CA ARG A 99 6.94 -17.03 11.93
C ARG A 99 7.17 -17.41 10.48
N GLY A 100 8.30 -17.00 9.92
CA GLY A 100 8.72 -17.40 8.58
C GLY A 100 9.62 -18.62 8.62
N THR A 101 9.49 -19.53 7.65
CA THR A 101 10.49 -20.56 7.38
C THR A 101 11.25 -20.22 6.10
N GLN A 102 12.57 -20.36 6.08
CA GLN A 102 13.39 -20.26 4.86
C GLN A 102 13.96 -21.63 4.51
N ILE A 103 14.07 -21.93 3.21
CA ILE A 103 14.72 -23.13 2.71
C ILE A 103 16.03 -22.71 2.03
N LEU A 104 17.17 -23.01 2.67
CA LEU A 104 18.50 -22.84 2.08
C LEU A 104 18.95 -24.14 1.39
N THR A 105 19.62 -24.04 0.24
CA THR A 105 19.82 -25.17 -0.67
C THR A 105 20.78 -26.27 -0.17
N SER A 106 20.49 -27.50 -0.66
CA SER A 106 21.27 -28.76 -0.68
C SER A 106 21.70 -29.48 0.61
N ARG A 107 21.59 -28.88 1.80
CA ARG A 107 21.48 -29.65 3.05
C ARG A 107 20.46 -28.94 3.91
N VAL A 108 19.30 -29.58 4.11
CA VAL A 108 18.09 -29.00 4.69
C VAL A 108 18.39 -28.27 5.99
N SER A 109 18.52 -26.96 5.90
CA SER A 109 18.59 -26.05 7.03
C SER A 109 17.34 -25.18 6.95
N ALA A 110 16.26 -25.64 7.56
CA ALA A 110 15.11 -24.79 7.81
C ALA A 110 15.56 -23.73 8.83
N SER A 111 15.55 -22.47 8.43
CA SER A 111 15.76 -21.35 9.32
C SER A 111 14.41 -20.75 9.68
N GLN A 112 14.10 -20.64 10.97
CA GLN A 112 12.93 -19.94 11.47
C GLN A 112 13.30 -18.49 11.78
N THR A 113 12.55 -17.59 11.17
CA THR A 113 12.57 -16.17 11.45
C THR A 113 11.35 -15.85 12.30
N ILE A 114 11.57 -15.32 13.51
CA ILE A 114 10.49 -14.95 14.42
C ILE A 114 10.54 -13.45 14.66
N GLU A 115 9.45 -12.78 14.33
CA GLU A 115 9.19 -11.41 14.76
C GLU A 115 7.96 -11.39 15.66
N ALA A 116 8.10 -10.83 16.86
CA ALA A 116 6.99 -10.54 17.75
C ALA A 116 7.02 -9.06 18.08
N ALA A 117 5.93 -8.35 17.78
CA ALA A 117 5.78 -6.95 18.04
C ALA A 117 4.49 -6.68 18.82
N PRO A 118 4.48 -5.68 19.72
CA PRO A 118 3.21 -5.15 20.22
C PRO A 118 2.43 -4.57 19.04
N PHE A 119 1.12 -4.81 19.02
CA PHE A 119 0.23 -4.21 18.05
C PHE A 119 -0.94 -3.52 18.74
N THR A 120 -1.38 -2.45 18.11
CA THR A 120 -2.73 -1.91 18.28
C THR A 120 -3.38 -2.01 16.91
N ARG A 121 -4.61 -2.51 16.84
CA ARG A 121 -5.32 -2.57 15.56
C ARG A 121 -5.38 -1.15 14.96
N ARG A 122 -5.03 -1.03 13.68
CA ARG A 122 -5.34 0.18 12.91
C ARG A 122 -6.52 -0.07 12.00
N ASP A 123 -7.27 0.97 11.71
CA ASP A 123 -8.29 0.91 10.66
C ASP A 123 -7.62 0.96 9.28
N PHE A 124 -8.33 0.52 8.26
CA PHE A 124 -7.90 0.74 6.88
C PHE A 124 -7.92 2.23 6.57
N THR A 125 -6.95 2.68 5.79
CA THR A 125 -7.14 3.91 5.02
C THR A 125 -8.24 3.69 3.99
N SER A 126 -8.89 4.76 3.53
CA SER A 126 -9.96 4.63 2.52
C SER A 126 -9.47 4.00 1.22
N LEU A 127 -8.23 4.27 0.79
CA LEU A 127 -7.64 3.65 -0.41
C LEU A 127 -7.35 2.16 -0.18
N GLU A 128 -6.82 1.77 0.98
CA GLU A 128 -6.63 0.35 1.29
C GLU A 128 -7.97 -0.40 1.36
N ALA A 129 -9.00 0.18 1.98
CA ALA A 129 -10.33 -0.42 2.02
C ALA A 129 -10.93 -0.60 0.62
N TRP A 130 -10.77 0.41 -0.24
CA TRP A 130 -11.24 0.36 -1.62
C TRP A 130 -10.49 -0.71 -2.44
N ARG A 131 -9.17 -0.81 -2.31
CA ARG A 131 -8.41 -1.89 -2.96
C ARG A 131 -8.85 -3.27 -2.47
N ASP A 132 -9.12 -3.39 -1.18
CA ASP A 132 -9.60 -4.63 -0.60
C ASP A 132 -10.91 -5.08 -1.21
N GLU A 133 -11.85 -4.14 -1.34
CA GLU A 133 -13.18 -4.38 -1.89
C GLU A 133 -13.14 -4.74 -3.38
N HIS A 134 -12.24 -4.11 -4.15
CA HIS A 134 -12.23 -4.24 -5.61
C HIS A 134 -11.19 -5.22 -6.16
N PHE A 135 -10.14 -5.54 -5.42
CA PHE A 135 -9.02 -6.37 -5.90
C PHE A 135 -8.60 -7.48 -4.93
N ASP A 136 -9.34 -7.67 -3.82
CA ASP A 136 -9.05 -8.67 -2.78
C ASP A 136 -7.65 -8.53 -2.13
N ASP A 137 -6.98 -7.39 -2.33
CA ASP A 137 -5.67 -7.08 -1.76
C ASP A 137 -5.56 -5.59 -1.41
N ALA A 138 -5.90 -5.24 -0.17
CA ALA A 138 -5.74 -3.88 0.39
C ALA A 138 -4.33 -3.28 0.24
N PHE A 139 -3.32 -4.14 0.06
CA PHE A 139 -1.92 -3.86 0.36
C PHE A 139 -1.03 -3.77 -0.86
N ASP A 140 -1.48 -4.28 -1.98
CA ASP A 140 -0.80 -4.15 -3.25
C ASP A 140 -1.06 -2.77 -3.86
N SER A 141 -0.16 -1.82 -3.60
CA SER A 141 -0.24 -0.50 -4.22
C SER A 141 0.07 -0.49 -5.71
N SER A 142 0.56 -1.59 -6.29
CA SER A 142 0.80 -1.63 -7.74
C SER A 142 -0.50 -1.59 -8.54
N VAL A 143 -1.61 -2.05 -7.94
CA VAL A 143 -2.94 -2.02 -8.56
C VAL A 143 -3.40 -0.60 -8.87
N ASP A 144 -2.93 0.42 -8.13
CA ASP A 144 -3.25 1.84 -8.37
C ASP A 144 -2.93 2.31 -9.79
N LEU A 145 -1.91 1.71 -10.41
CA LEU A 145 -1.38 2.11 -11.70
C LEU A 145 -1.95 1.29 -12.87
N LEU A 146 -2.74 0.27 -12.57
CA LEU A 146 -3.40 -0.57 -13.55
C LEU A 146 -4.68 0.08 -14.04
N ASP A 147 -5.12 -0.35 -15.21
CA ASP A 147 -6.38 -0.01 -15.86
C ASP A 147 -7.15 -1.33 -15.94
N ALA A 148 -8.06 -1.56 -14.99
CA ALA A 148 -8.65 -2.87 -14.76
C ALA A 148 -9.74 -3.25 -15.77
N ASP A 149 -10.44 -2.25 -16.33
CA ASP A 149 -11.50 -2.44 -17.33
C ASP A 149 -11.10 -2.03 -18.76
N HIS A 150 -9.88 -1.51 -18.93
CA HIS A 150 -9.29 -1.08 -20.19
C HIS A 150 -10.00 0.13 -20.82
N ASP A 151 -10.55 1.03 -20.01
CA ASP A 151 -11.18 2.28 -20.46
C ASP A 151 -10.19 3.46 -20.58
N GLY A 152 -8.92 3.23 -20.20
CA GLY A 152 -7.84 4.22 -20.22
C GLY A 152 -7.65 4.99 -18.91
N LEU A 153 -8.48 4.76 -17.90
CA LEU A 153 -8.32 5.27 -16.55
C LEU A 153 -7.53 4.30 -15.68
N LYS A 154 -6.66 4.86 -14.83
CA LYS A 154 -5.98 4.05 -13.83
C LYS A 154 -6.84 3.96 -12.57
N ASN A 155 -6.78 2.84 -11.87
CA ASN A 155 -7.50 2.59 -10.62
C ASN A 155 -7.38 3.74 -9.60
N LEU A 156 -6.21 4.38 -9.48
CA LEU A 156 -6.04 5.53 -8.59
C LEU A 156 -6.88 6.77 -9.01
N VAL A 157 -7.03 7.00 -10.32
CA VAL A 157 -7.90 8.07 -10.86
C VAL A 157 -9.35 7.76 -10.54
N GLU A 158 -9.75 6.50 -10.67
CA GLU A 158 -11.11 6.06 -10.40
C GLU A 158 -11.46 6.19 -8.92
N PHE A 159 -10.58 5.73 -8.02
CA PHE A 159 -10.72 5.99 -6.58
C PHE A 159 -10.82 7.50 -6.27
N ALA A 160 -9.93 8.30 -6.88
CA ALA A 160 -9.88 9.74 -6.67
C ALA A 160 -11.14 10.48 -7.18
N LEU A 161 -11.88 9.90 -8.13
CA LEU A 161 -13.09 10.49 -8.69
C LEU A 161 -14.38 9.75 -8.29
N GLY A 162 -14.26 8.66 -7.53
CA GLY A 162 -15.40 7.85 -7.10
C GLY A 162 -16.03 7.05 -8.25
N LEU A 163 -15.21 6.60 -9.20
CA LEU A 163 -15.61 5.85 -10.37
C LEU A 163 -15.45 4.33 -10.16
N PRO A 164 -16.24 3.49 -10.85
CA PRO A 164 -16.19 2.04 -10.71
C PRO A 164 -15.01 1.42 -11.49
N PRO A 165 -14.08 0.69 -10.84
CA PRO A 165 -12.84 0.21 -11.48
C PRO A 165 -12.99 -0.99 -12.42
N HIS A 166 -14.20 -1.48 -12.63
CA HIS A 166 -14.48 -2.70 -13.40
C HIS A 166 -15.51 -2.42 -14.50
N SER A 167 -15.71 -1.16 -14.88
CA SER A 167 -16.76 -0.73 -15.81
C SER A 167 -16.43 0.62 -16.41
N ASP A 168 -16.36 0.68 -17.75
CA ASP A 168 -16.01 1.90 -18.50
C ASP A 168 -16.70 3.14 -17.93
N SER A 169 -15.89 3.99 -17.32
CA SER A 169 -16.24 5.20 -16.61
C SER A 169 -15.50 6.43 -17.16
N SER A 170 -14.71 6.24 -18.22
CA SER A 170 -13.99 7.28 -18.97
C SER A 170 -14.88 8.48 -19.36
N GLY A 171 -16.14 8.23 -19.72
CA GLY A 171 -17.14 9.25 -20.07
C GLY A 171 -17.70 10.04 -18.88
N MET A 172 -17.38 9.64 -17.63
CA MET A 172 -17.84 10.27 -16.39
C MET A 172 -16.81 11.25 -15.81
N LEU A 173 -15.66 11.42 -16.45
CA LEU A 173 -14.66 12.39 -16.02
C LEU A 173 -15.24 13.82 -15.97
N PRO A 174 -14.83 14.65 -14.98
CA PRO A 174 -15.22 16.04 -14.93
C PRO A 174 -14.86 16.78 -16.23
N PRO A 175 -15.82 17.43 -16.91
CA PRO A 175 -15.56 18.07 -18.18
C PRO A 175 -14.82 19.40 -18.00
N TRP A 176 -14.01 19.77 -18.99
CA TRP A 176 -13.54 21.13 -19.16
C TRP A 176 -14.59 21.95 -19.91
N ILE A 177 -15.14 22.96 -19.27
CA ILE A 177 -16.20 23.80 -19.82
C ILE A 177 -15.63 25.18 -20.13
N GLN A 178 -15.80 25.65 -21.37
CA GLN A 178 -15.41 27.00 -21.75
C GLN A 178 -16.41 28.03 -21.20
N SER A 179 -15.89 29.08 -20.57
CA SER A 179 -16.66 30.25 -20.16
C SER A 179 -15.84 31.51 -20.47
N GLY A 180 -16.26 32.25 -21.50
CA GLY A 180 -15.53 33.42 -21.97
C GLY A 180 -14.12 33.06 -22.47
N ASP A 181 -13.12 33.63 -21.82
CA ASP A 181 -11.69 33.51 -22.12
C ASP A 181 -10.97 32.39 -21.34
N HIS A 182 -11.70 31.56 -20.60
CA HIS A 182 -11.13 30.44 -19.84
C HIS A 182 -11.90 29.13 -20.05
N TYR A 183 -11.21 28.02 -19.82
CA TYR A 183 -11.77 26.70 -19.55
C TYR A 183 -11.71 26.43 -18.05
N THR A 184 -12.78 25.86 -17.50
CA THR A 184 -12.85 25.47 -16.09
C THR A 184 -13.29 24.02 -15.97
N MET A 185 -12.59 23.26 -15.13
CA MET A 185 -13.01 21.93 -14.69
C MET A 185 -13.34 22.00 -13.20
N GLY A 186 -14.51 21.47 -12.82
CA GLY A 186 -14.96 21.48 -11.42
C GLY A 186 -15.60 20.15 -11.02
N PHE A 187 -15.32 19.71 -9.80
CA PHE A 187 -15.92 18.52 -9.20
C PHE A 187 -15.86 18.57 -7.67
N THR A 188 -16.66 17.75 -7.01
CA THR A 188 -16.57 17.55 -5.56
C THR A 188 -15.69 16.33 -5.29
N ARG A 189 -14.68 16.49 -4.44
CA ARG A 189 -13.83 15.39 -4.01
C ARG A 189 -14.68 14.28 -3.36
N PRO A 190 -14.58 13.02 -3.79
CA PRO A 190 -15.30 11.91 -3.18
C PRO A 190 -14.98 11.74 -1.70
N ALA A 191 -15.96 11.23 -0.95
CA ALA A 191 -15.74 10.81 0.45
C ALA A 191 -14.69 9.68 0.47
N GLY A 192 -13.69 9.80 1.35
CA GLY A 192 -12.57 8.85 1.43
C GLY A 192 -11.33 9.24 0.63
N ALA A 193 -11.45 10.13 -0.37
CA ALA A 193 -10.29 10.65 -1.12
C ALA A 193 -9.59 11.83 -0.41
N ALA A 194 -9.76 11.98 0.91
CA ALA A 194 -9.30 13.15 1.66
C ALA A 194 -7.77 13.38 1.59
N ASN A 195 -7.01 12.29 1.40
CA ASN A 195 -5.56 12.32 1.30
C ASN A 195 -5.06 12.35 -0.16
N ILE A 196 -5.95 12.37 -1.16
CA ILE A 196 -5.55 12.50 -2.56
C ILE A 196 -5.22 13.95 -2.87
N THR A 197 -4.08 14.16 -3.51
CA THR A 197 -3.68 15.44 -4.07
C THR A 197 -4.12 15.53 -5.52
N TYR A 198 -4.77 16.63 -5.87
CA TYR A 198 -5.22 16.92 -7.24
C TYR A 198 -4.44 18.13 -7.76
N SER A 199 -4.00 18.06 -9.00
CA SER A 199 -3.48 19.21 -9.74
C SER A 199 -3.91 19.08 -11.19
N ALA A 200 -3.95 20.18 -11.92
CA ALA A 200 -4.24 20.15 -13.35
C ALA A 200 -3.22 20.97 -14.11
N GLU A 201 -3.08 20.63 -15.38
CA GLU A 201 -2.15 21.29 -16.30
C GLU A 201 -2.70 21.22 -17.72
N TRP A 202 -2.13 22.03 -18.59
CA TRP A 202 -2.56 22.19 -19.95
C TRP A 202 -1.37 22.38 -20.89
N SER A 203 -1.60 22.11 -22.17
CA SER A 203 -0.62 22.28 -23.24
C SER A 203 -1.34 22.69 -24.52
N GLU A 204 -0.68 23.45 -25.38
CA GLU A 204 -1.15 23.76 -26.73
C GLU A 204 -0.56 22.79 -27.77
N THR A 205 0.58 22.16 -27.46
CA THR A 205 1.32 21.33 -28.42
C THR A 205 1.41 19.86 -28.05
N MET A 206 1.05 19.48 -26.82
CA MET A 206 1.22 18.13 -26.24
C MET A 206 2.68 17.68 -26.10
N ARG A 207 3.65 18.58 -26.30
CA ARG A 207 5.07 18.28 -26.09
C ARG A 207 5.40 18.26 -24.61
N ASP A 208 6.37 17.43 -24.23
CA ASP A 208 6.77 17.26 -22.82
C ASP A 208 7.25 18.57 -22.16
N ASP A 209 7.78 19.51 -22.95
CA ASP A 209 8.29 20.81 -22.51
C ASP A 209 7.24 21.95 -22.53
N ASP A 210 5.99 21.67 -22.92
CA ASP A 210 4.91 22.65 -23.07
C ASP A 210 3.71 22.36 -22.16
N TRP A 211 3.95 21.72 -21.01
CA TRP A 211 2.94 21.53 -19.98
C TRP A 211 3.01 22.66 -18.95
N HIS A 212 1.91 23.40 -18.83
CA HIS A 212 1.76 24.55 -17.93
C HIS A 212 0.75 24.23 -16.83
N PRO A 213 0.99 24.64 -15.58
CA PRO A 213 0.02 24.43 -14.51
C PRO A 213 -1.29 25.18 -14.79
N ALA A 214 -2.41 24.54 -14.48
CA ALA A 214 -3.70 25.22 -14.37
C ALA A 214 -3.75 25.99 -13.05
N GLU A 215 -4.51 27.08 -13.03
CA GLU A 215 -4.77 27.82 -11.80
C GLU A 215 -5.73 27.03 -10.91
N ASP A 216 -5.32 26.79 -9.67
CA ASP A 216 -6.13 26.07 -8.69
C ASP A 216 -7.04 27.06 -7.92
N LEU A 217 -8.35 26.90 -8.11
CA LEU A 217 -9.42 27.67 -7.45
C LEU A 217 -10.18 26.82 -6.42
N SER A 218 -9.60 25.70 -5.98
CA SER A 218 -10.24 24.76 -5.07
C SER A 218 -10.46 25.35 -3.68
N ALA A 219 -11.58 24.97 -3.06
CA ALA A 219 -11.94 25.33 -1.68
C ALA A 219 -12.49 24.11 -0.94
N GLY A 220 -11.71 23.59 0.02
CA GLY A 220 -12.07 22.36 0.74
C GLY A 220 -12.22 21.17 -0.21
N ASP A 221 -13.40 20.55 -0.20
CA ASP A 221 -13.75 19.42 -1.07
C ASP A 221 -14.22 19.86 -2.46
N ALA A 222 -14.58 21.13 -2.67
CA ALA A 222 -14.85 21.64 -4.01
C ALA A 222 -13.52 21.85 -4.75
N LYS A 223 -13.28 21.05 -5.79
CA LYS A 223 -12.12 21.17 -6.67
C LYS A 223 -12.48 21.96 -7.91
N SER A 224 -11.63 22.91 -8.27
CA SER A 224 -11.85 23.77 -9.43
C SER A 224 -10.51 24.19 -10.01
N PHE A 225 -10.32 23.97 -11.31
CA PHE A 225 -9.11 24.33 -12.03
C PHE A 225 -9.45 25.19 -13.24
N ARG A 226 -8.69 26.26 -13.46
CA ARG A 226 -8.89 27.22 -14.54
C ARG A 226 -7.69 27.30 -15.46
N VAL A 227 -7.96 27.36 -16.76
CA VAL A 227 -6.98 27.44 -17.83
C VAL A 227 -7.40 28.52 -18.84
N PRO A 228 -6.51 29.41 -19.33
CA PRO A 228 -6.86 30.37 -20.38
C PRO A 228 -7.20 29.66 -21.69
N VAL A 229 -8.05 30.25 -22.55
CA VAL A 229 -8.38 29.66 -23.86
C VAL A 229 -7.17 29.58 -24.79
N GLY A 230 -6.21 30.51 -24.67
CA GLY A 230 -5.00 30.52 -25.49
C GLY A 230 -5.23 31.08 -26.89
N THR A 231 -4.26 30.87 -27.79
CA THR A 231 -4.31 31.35 -29.19
C THR A 231 -4.38 30.23 -30.22
N GLU A 232 -4.07 29.00 -29.83
CA GLU A 232 -4.07 27.83 -30.72
C GLU A 232 -5.48 27.23 -30.86
N GLU A 233 -5.74 26.58 -32.01
CA GLU A 233 -7.04 25.95 -32.28
C GLU A 233 -7.32 24.72 -31.41
N ARG A 234 -6.28 24.12 -30.83
CA ARG A 234 -6.38 22.91 -29.99
C ARG A 234 -5.70 23.16 -28.66
N LYS A 235 -6.31 22.58 -27.62
CA LYS A 235 -5.78 22.61 -26.27
C LYS A 235 -5.94 21.24 -25.64
N PHE A 236 -4.91 20.83 -24.91
CA PHE A 236 -4.84 19.57 -24.19
C PHE A 236 -4.86 19.86 -22.70
N PHE A 237 -5.58 19.03 -21.95
CA PHE A 237 -5.69 19.14 -20.51
C PHE A 237 -5.29 17.82 -19.86
N ARG A 238 -4.68 17.88 -18.67
CA ARG A 238 -4.38 16.72 -17.85
C ARG A 238 -4.76 17.01 -16.40
N LEU A 239 -5.59 16.14 -15.83
CA LEU A 239 -5.75 16.05 -14.38
C LEU A 239 -4.69 15.08 -13.85
N ARG A 240 -4.01 15.47 -12.78
CA ARG A 240 -3.07 14.63 -12.04
C ARG A 240 -3.64 14.32 -10.66
N VAL A 241 -3.56 13.06 -10.31
CA VAL A 241 -3.87 12.54 -8.98
C VAL A 241 -2.60 11.92 -8.39
N ALA A 242 -2.39 12.14 -7.10
CA ALA A 242 -1.32 11.52 -6.35
C ALA A 242 -1.84 11.04 -5.00
N ASN A 243 -1.43 9.83 -4.61
CA ASN A 243 -1.54 9.38 -3.23
C ASN A 243 -0.44 10.06 -2.38
N PRO A 244 -0.61 10.14 -1.05
CA PRO A 244 0.39 10.69 -0.12
C PRO A 244 1.71 9.95 -0.12
#